data_AF-A0AAD6SXI2-F1
#
_entry.id   AF-A0AAD6SXI2-F1
#
_cell.length_a   1.000
_cell.length_b   1.000
_cell.length_c   1.000
_cell.angle_alpha   90.00
_cell.angle_beta   90.00
_cell.angle_gamma   90.00
#
_symmetry.space_group_name_H-M   'P 1'
#
loop_
_entity.id
_entity.type
_entity.pdbx_description
1 polymer ?
#
loop_
_entity_poly.entity_id
_entity_poly.type
_entity_poly.pdbx_seq_one_letter_code
_entity_poly.pdbx_strand_id
1 'polypeptide(L)'
;QLNGYIDAALALKAVLSVRIPILGTLQLSNVNGNLADGIAVTFNTAVVNGNAKFYISNKWLYINLSAVVFGQAHGPMDFQLIPLPYVVFVS
;
A
#
# COMPACT_ATOMS: atom_id res chain seq x y z
N GLN A 1 8.50 1.55 1.01
CA GLN A 1 8.43 2.57 -0.05
C GLN A 1 7.25 2.25 -0.96
N LEU A 2 6.52 3.27 -1.38
CA LEU A 2 5.44 3.16 -2.36
C LEU A 2 5.76 4.12 -3.51
N ASN A 3 5.82 3.63 -4.74
CA ASN A 3 6.04 4.44 -5.94
C ASN A 3 4.89 4.21 -6.92
N GLY A 4 4.24 5.26 -7.41
CA GLY A 4 3.12 5.10 -8.33
C GLY A 4 2.37 6.41 -8.56
N TYR A 5 1.18 6.29 -9.13
CA TYR A 5 0.26 7.40 -9.33
C TYR A 5 -1.17 6.98 -8.96
N ILE A 6 -1.99 7.99 -8.68
CA ILE A 6 -3.43 7.89 -8.52
C ILE A 6 -4.04 8.84 -9.53
N ASP A 7 -5.04 8.39 -10.29
CA ASP A 7 -5.76 9.24 -11.22
C ASP A 7 -7.04 9.84 -10.58
N ALA A 8 -7.72 10.70 -11.34
CA ALA A 8 -8.94 11.36 -10.89
C ALA A 8 -10.12 10.40 -10.65
N ALA A 9 -10.07 9.18 -11.21
CA ALA A 9 -11.07 8.14 -11.01
C ALA A 9 -10.75 7.26 -9.78
N LEU A 10 -9.76 7.67 -8.97
CA LEU A 10 -9.26 6.93 -7.81
C LEU A 10 -8.63 5.58 -8.17
N ALA A 11 -8.23 5.38 -9.43
CA ALA A 11 -7.45 4.20 -9.80
C ALA A 11 -6.01 4.37 -9.30
N LEU A 12 -5.57 3.44 -8.45
CA LEU A 12 -4.20 3.38 -7.95
C LEU A 12 -3.41 2.40 -8.82
N LYS A 13 -2.28 2.88 -9.35
CA LYS A 13 -1.25 2.02 -9.93
C LYS A 13 0.09 2.32 -9.26
N ALA A 14 0.57 1.39 -8.45
CA ALA A 14 1.79 1.55 -7.67
C ALA A 14 2.58 0.26 -7.51
N VAL A 15 3.82 0.42 -7.06
CA VAL A 15 4.73 -0.66 -6.67
C VAL A 15 5.02 -0.53 -5.18
N LEU A 16 4.72 -1.59 -4.43
CA LEU A 16 5.08 -1.72 -3.02
C LEU A 16 6.46 -2.37 -2.92
N SER A 17 7.39 -1.71 -2.25
CA SER A 17 8.75 -2.23 -2.05
C SER A 17 9.24 -1.99 -0.62
N VAL A 18 10.12 -2.85 -0.14
CA VAL A 18 10.78 -2.72 1.16
C VAL A 18 12.29 -2.64 0.97
N ARG A 19 12.96 -1.77 1.73
CA ARG A 19 14.42 -1.73 1.76
C ARG A 19 14.92 -2.45 3.00
N ILE A 20 15.73 -3.48 2.81
CA ILE A 20 16.36 -4.25 3.87
C ILE A 20 17.86 -3.95 3.83
N PRO A 21 18.50 -3.52 4.93
CA PRO A 21 19.89 -3.04 4.92
C PRO A 21 20.91 -3.98 4.25
N ILE A 22 20.67 -5.30 4.31
CA ILE A 22 21.58 -6.32 3.77
C ILE A 22 21.15 -6.83 2.38
N LEU A 23 19.85 -6.81 2.06
CA LEU A 23 19.30 -7.37 0.82
C LEU A 23 18.95 -6.31 -0.23
N GLY A 24 19.11 -5.02 0.09
CA GLY A 24 18.73 -3.93 -0.78
C GLY A 24 17.21 -3.72 -0.85
N THR A 25 16.72 -3.21 -1.97
CA THR A 25 15.30 -2.96 -2.19
C THR A 25 14.64 -4.18 -2.84
N LEU A 26 13.66 -4.75 -2.17
CA LEU A 26 12.83 -5.84 -2.67
C LEU A 26 11.46 -5.30 -3.06
N GLN A 27 11.07 -5.54 -4.30
CA GLN A 27 9.69 -5.34 -4.74
C GLN A 27 8.83 -6.45 -4.16
N LEU A 28 7.78 -6.07 -3.42
CA LEU A 28 6.88 -7.01 -2.76
C LEU A 28 5.67 -7.33 -3.63
N SER A 29 5.07 -6.31 -4.26
CA SER A 29 3.90 -6.50 -5.13
C SER A 29 3.66 -5.28 -6.03
N ASN A 30 2.94 -5.52 -7.13
CA ASN A 30 2.28 -4.48 -7.91
C ASN A 30 0.87 -4.26 -7.34
N VAL A 31 0.52 -3.00 -7.12
CA VAL A 31 -0.78 -2.57 -6.63
C VAL A 31 -1.54 -1.96 -7.80
N ASN A 32 -2.67 -2.55 -8.14
CA ASN A 32 -3.56 -2.05 -9.19
C ASN A 32 -5.03 -2.25 -8.75
N GLY A 33 -5.83 -1.20 -8.76
CA GLY A 33 -7.24 -1.27 -8.42
C GLY A 33 -7.89 0.09 -8.18
N ASN A 34 -9.15 0.08 -7.79
CA ASN A 34 -9.90 1.29 -7.43
C ASN A 34 -9.85 1.49 -5.91
N LEU A 35 -9.40 2.67 -5.47
CA LEU A 35 -9.30 3.02 -4.05
C LEU A 35 -10.65 3.21 -3.37
N ALA A 36 -11.73 3.46 -4.11
CA ALA A 36 -13.08 3.55 -3.56
C ALA A 36 -13.54 2.21 -2.96
N ASP A 37 -13.12 1.09 -3.56
CA ASP A 37 -13.43 -0.27 -3.11
C ASP A 37 -12.41 -0.77 -2.06
N GLY A 38 -11.29 -0.05 -1.91
CA GLY A 38 -10.11 -0.51 -1.20
C GLY A 38 -9.35 -1.59 -1.98
N ILE A 39 -8.03 -1.64 -1.79
CA ILE A 39 -7.17 -2.53 -2.56
C ILE A 39 -6.33 -3.35 -1.58
N ALA A 40 -6.55 -4.65 -1.52
CA ALA A 40 -5.75 -5.57 -0.71
C ALA A 40 -4.74 -6.32 -1.59
N VAL A 41 -3.50 -6.40 -1.14
CA VAL A 41 -2.44 -7.17 -1.80
C VAL A 41 -1.74 -8.06 -0.79
N THR A 42 -1.67 -9.35 -1.09
CA THR A 42 -0.81 -10.28 -0.37
C THR A 42 0.54 -10.33 -1.07
N PHE A 43 1.63 -10.27 -0.31
CA PHE A 43 2.98 -10.45 -0.82
C PHE A 43 3.64 -11.61 -0.09
N ASN A 44 4.41 -12.41 -0.83
CA ASN A 44 5.13 -13.54 -0.29
C ASN A 44 6.49 -13.67 -0.99
N THR A 45 7.54 -13.51 -0.21
CA THR A 45 8.93 -13.68 -0.63
C THR A 45 9.62 -14.58 0.40
N ALA A 46 10.83 -15.06 0.09
CA ALA A 46 11.59 -15.91 1.01
C ALA A 46 11.85 -15.28 2.39
N VAL A 47 11.90 -13.95 2.48
CA VAL A 47 12.28 -13.22 3.71
C VAL A 47 11.16 -12.36 4.30
N VAL A 48 10.16 -12.01 3.49
CA VAL A 48 9.06 -11.13 3.85
C VAL A 48 7.75 -11.68 3.27
N ASN A 49 6.77 -11.93 4.12
CA ASN A 49 5.41 -12.26 3.72
C ASN A 49 4.39 -11.40 4.48
N GLY A 50 3.20 -11.18 3.93
CA GLY A 50 2.23 -10.32 4.58
C GLY A 50 1.12 -9.82 3.68
N ASN A 51 0.37 -8.84 4.19
CA ASN A 51 -0.76 -8.20 3.52
C ASN A 51 -0.66 -6.68 3.67
N ALA A 52 -0.98 -5.97 2.61
CA ALA A 52 -1.21 -4.53 2.61
C ALA A 52 -2.60 -4.21 2.08
N LYS A 53 -3.37 -3.39 2.81
CA LYS A 53 -4.64 -2.84 2.35
C LYS A 53 -4.52 -1.32 2.17
N PHE A 54 -4.72 -0.86 0.96
CA PHE A 54 -4.84 0.55 0.62
C PHE A 54 -6.30 0.97 0.68
N TYR A 55 -6.57 2.10 1.32
CA TYR A 55 -7.93 2.62 1.45
C TYR A 55 -7.94 4.13 1.61
N ILE A 56 -9.10 4.73 1.37
CA ILE A 56 -9.33 6.16 1.57
C ILE A 56 -10.04 6.35 2.91
N SER A 57 -9.56 7.28 3.71
CA SER A 57 -10.26 7.77 4.89
C SER A 57 -10.00 9.25 5.05
N ASN A 58 -11.01 10.04 5.42
CA ASN A 58 -10.87 11.48 5.68
C ASN A 58 -10.11 12.28 4.59
N LYS A 59 -10.27 11.93 3.31
CA LYS A 59 -9.57 12.52 2.14
C LYS A 59 -8.07 12.23 2.08
N TRP A 60 -7.60 11.18 2.75
CA TRP A 60 -6.23 10.71 2.71
C TRP A 60 -6.17 9.26 2.24
N LEU A 61 -5.08 8.94 1.54
CA LEU A 61 -4.68 7.57 1.29
C LEU A 61 -4.03 7.00 2.56
N TYR A 62 -4.51 5.84 2.98
CA TYR A 62 -3.91 5.05 4.04
C TYR A 62 -3.43 3.71 3.51
N ILE A 63 -2.46 3.13 4.20
CA ILE A 63 -2.06 1.73 4.07
C ILE A 63 -2.13 1.07 5.45
N ASN A 64 -2.93 0.00 5.56
CA ASN A 64 -2.86 -0.95 6.66
C ASN A 64 -1.89 -2.07 6.28
N LEU A 65 -0.85 -2.29 7.06
CA LEU A 65 0.21 -3.25 6.75
C LEU A 65 0.39 -4.25 7.89
N SER A 66 0.41 -5.53 7.54
CA SER A 66 0.91 -6.61 8.40
C SER A 66 1.93 -7.44 7.63
N ALA A 67 3.03 -7.81 8.28
CA ALA A 67 4.09 -8.58 7.64
C ALA A 67 4.85 -9.44 8.65
N VAL A 68 5.35 -10.59 8.21
CA VAL A 68 6.40 -11.34 8.90
C VAL A 68 7.71 -11.09 8.15
N VAL A 69 8.71 -10.59 8.86
CA VAL A 69 10.04 -10.28 8.34
C VAL A 69 11.06 -11.11 9.09
N PHE A 70 11.80 -11.98 8.40
CA PHE A 70 12.73 -12.95 9.04
C PHE A 70 12.09 -13.77 10.18
N GLY A 71 10.84 -14.18 10.00
CA GLY A 71 10.09 -14.96 11.00
C GLY A 71 9.49 -14.13 12.15
N GLN A 72 9.73 -12.82 12.21
CA GLN A 72 9.17 -11.93 13.22
C GLN A 72 7.94 -11.20 12.69
N ALA A 73 6.82 -11.29 13.41
CA ALA A 73 5.57 -10.64 13.02
C ALA A 73 5.58 -9.14 13.36
N HIS A 74 5.05 -8.34 12.45
CA HIS A 74 4.87 -6.90 12.57
C HIS A 74 3.44 -6.52 12.12
N GLY A 75 2.80 -5.66 12.90
CA GLY A 75 1.47 -5.14 12.59
C GLY A 75 0.30 -5.96 13.15
N PRO A 76 -0.94 -5.62 12.77
CA PRO A 76 -1.32 -4.59 11.78
C PRO A 76 -0.97 -3.16 12.24
N MET A 77 -0.54 -2.33 11.29
CA MET A 77 -0.25 -0.91 11.50
C MET A 77 -0.89 -0.07 10.39
N ASP A 78 -1.51 1.05 10.76
CA ASP A 78 -2.07 2.02 9.81
C ASP A 78 -1.11 3.20 9.61
N PHE A 79 -0.81 3.48 8.36
CA PHE A 79 0.00 4.63 7.98
C PHE A 79 -0.79 5.54 7.05
N GLN A 80 -0.88 6.80 7.42
CA GLN A 80 -1.32 7.86 6.54
C GLN A 80 -0.21 8.17 5.53
N LEU A 81 -0.55 8.19 4.23
CA LEU A 81 0.43 8.35 3.16
C LEU A 81 0.41 9.76 2.57
N ILE A 82 -0.57 10.04 1.72
CA ILE A 82 -0.70 11.32 1.01
C ILE A 82 -2.15 11.80 1.04
N PRO A 83 -2.38 13.12 1.04
CA PRO A 83 -3.72 13.65 0.84
C PRO A 83 -4.16 13.39 -0.60
N LEU A 84 -5.45 13.14 -0.80
CA LEU A 84 -6.01 13.04 -2.15
C LEU A 84 -6.44 14.44 -2.64
N PRO A 85 -6.25 14.76 -3.94
CA PRO A 85 -6.77 15.98 -4.51
C PRO A 85 -8.31 15.99 -4.41
N TYR A 86 -8.90 17.19 -4.24
CA TYR A 86 -10.35 17.37 -4.13
C TYR A 86 -11.05 16.77 -5.36
N VAL A 87 -11.69 15.63 -5.21
CA VAL A 87 -12.75 15.21 -6.13
C VAL A 87 -14.03 15.75 -5.52
N VAL A 88 -14.55 16.86 -6.07
CA VAL A 88 -15.91 17.31 -5.73
C VAL A 88 -16.83 16.23 -6.28
N PHE A 89 -17.30 15.35 -5.41
CA PHE A 89 -18.44 14.49 -5.74
C PHE A 89 -19.65 15.42 -5.83
N VAL A 90 -20.03 15.81 -7.04
CA VAL A 90 -21.32 16.44 -7.28
C VAL A 90 -22.33 15.31 -7.15
N SER A 91 -22.98 15.23 -5.98
CA SER A 91 -24.12 14.35 -5.73
C SER A 91 -25.33 14.76 -6.56
#